data_AF-A0A533Y5K8-F1
#
_entry.id   AF-A0A533Y5K8-F1
#
_cell.length_a   1.000
_cell.length_b   1.000
_cell.length_c   1.000
_cell.angle_alpha   90.00
_cell.angle_beta   90.00
_cell.angle_gamma   90.00
#
_symmetry.space_group_name_H-M   'P 1'
#
loop_
_entity.id
_entity.type
_entity.pdbx_description
1 polymer ?
#
loop_
_entity_poly.entity_id
_entity_poly.type
_entity_poly.pdbx_seq_one_letter_code
_entity_poly.pdbx_strand_id
1 'polypeptide(L)'
;MLISTIAGTAEGRDDTYPTELIRRAREARLSEQRYWHLLLHYRQDLTGGYTSEADDPGFFLAPNGKTDPQAELEATLTKFFSDEPVGRSRQPAQCAFVARYHWLKSELAIDNRRLPPQTCERFQSWFAEMNPQSITLIFASAFMNNPSSMFGHTFLRIDQKGQTEQTRLLAYTIHYAAEVTTENEFAFAILGVFGGFKGYFSTIPYYIKVLEYRDFENRDIWEYRLNLSAEQITRMLMHAWELGNAYFD
;
A
#
# COMPACT_ATOMS: atom_id res chain seq x y z
N MET A 1 -31.02 -31.43 -42.81
CA MET A 1 -30.53 -30.74 -41.60
C MET A 1 -29.02 -30.93 -41.53
N LEU A 2 -28.26 -29.96 -42.03
CA LEU A 2 -26.80 -29.92 -41.88
C LEU A 2 -26.51 -29.17 -40.59
N ILE A 3 -26.00 -29.88 -39.58
CA ILE A 3 -25.51 -29.28 -38.34
C ILE A 3 -24.08 -28.82 -38.62
N SER A 4 -23.90 -27.52 -38.88
CA SER A 4 -22.59 -26.87 -38.87
C SER A 4 -22.17 -26.67 -37.41
N THR A 5 -21.21 -27.47 -36.96
CA THR A 5 -20.48 -27.23 -35.72
C THR A 5 -19.50 -26.08 -35.94
N ILE A 6 -19.81 -24.93 -35.34
CA ILE A 6 -18.86 -23.81 -35.23
C ILE A 6 -17.89 -24.20 -34.12
N ALA A 7 -16.66 -24.56 -34.50
CA ALA A 7 -15.56 -24.71 -33.56
C ALA A 7 -15.18 -23.32 -33.05
N GLY A 8 -15.49 -23.03 -31.79
CA GLY A 8 -14.97 -21.85 -31.11
C GLY A 8 -13.46 -22.01 -30.93
N THR A 9 -12.70 -21.08 -31.49
CA THR A 9 -11.26 -20.94 -31.21
C THR A 9 -11.11 -20.46 -29.77
N ALA A 10 -10.63 -21.34 -28.89
CA ALA A 10 -10.08 -20.90 -27.62
C ALA A 10 -8.85 -20.03 -27.91
N GLU A 11 -8.91 -18.74 -27.61
CA GLU A 11 -7.73 -17.86 -27.57
C GLU A 11 -6.74 -18.48 -26.60
N GLY A 12 -5.65 -19.03 -27.13
CA GLY A 12 -4.58 -19.63 -26.33
C GLY A 12 -3.95 -18.58 -25.43
N ARG A 13 -3.80 -18.90 -24.15
CA ARG A 13 -3.02 -18.12 -23.19
C ARG A 13 -1.62 -17.90 -23.78
N ASP A 14 -1.23 -16.64 -23.94
CA ASP A 14 0.11 -16.31 -24.41
C ASP A 14 1.11 -16.48 -23.25
N ASP A 15 1.51 -17.73 -23.04
CA ASP A 15 2.44 -18.12 -21.97
C ASP A 15 3.83 -17.48 -22.13
N THR A 16 4.11 -16.83 -23.27
CA THR A 16 5.40 -16.16 -23.53
C THR A 16 5.41 -14.70 -23.07
N TYR A 17 4.24 -14.08 -22.89
CA TYR A 17 4.16 -12.65 -22.57
C TYR A 17 4.78 -12.27 -21.22
N PRO A 18 4.60 -13.05 -20.12
CA PRO A 18 5.28 -12.75 -18.85
C PRO A 18 6.81 -12.70 -19.00
N THR A 19 7.39 -13.66 -19.73
CA THR A 19 8.84 -13.71 -19.99
C THR A 19 9.31 -12.51 -20.81
N GLU A 20 8.51 -12.09 -21.80
CA GLU A 20 8.79 -10.89 -22.58
C GLU A 20 8.80 -9.62 -21.70
N LEU A 21 7.81 -9.46 -20.82
CA LEU A 21 7.73 -8.32 -19.89
C LEU A 21 8.91 -8.31 -18.90
N ILE A 22 9.29 -9.47 -18.37
CA ILE A 22 10.46 -9.62 -17.49
C ILE A 22 11.74 -9.19 -18.22
N ARG A 23 11.94 -9.62 -19.47
CA ARG A 23 13.11 -9.21 -20.27
C ARG A 23 13.15 -7.69 -20.45
N ARG A 24 12.03 -7.07 -20.84
CA ARG A 24 11.91 -5.62 -20.99
C ARG A 24 12.19 -4.88 -19.68
N ALA A 25 11.69 -5.40 -18.55
CA ALA A 25 11.91 -4.81 -17.23
C ALA A 25 13.38 -4.85 -16.81
N ARG A 26 14.09 -5.95 -17.11
CA ARG A 26 15.55 -6.07 -16.91
C ARG A 26 16.32 -5.07 -17.77
N GLU A 27 15.98 -4.97 -19.05
CA GLU A 27 16.62 -4.03 -19.99
C GLU A 27 16.43 -2.58 -19.55
N ALA A 28 15.25 -2.23 -19.06
CA ALA A 28 14.94 -0.91 -18.51
C ALA A 28 15.41 -0.70 -17.06
N ARG A 29 16.03 -1.71 -16.44
CA ARG A 29 16.51 -1.70 -15.04
C ARG A 29 15.44 -1.22 -14.06
N LEU A 30 14.20 -1.67 -14.24
CA LEU A 30 13.07 -1.21 -13.42
C LEU A 30 13.25 -1.52 -11.94
N SER A 31 13.93 -2.62 -11.60
CA SER A 31 14.22 -3.02 -10.22
C SER A 31 15.18 -2.07 -9.51
N GLU A 32 16.00 -1.30 -10.25
CA GLU A 32 16.94 -0.31 -9.70
C GLU A 32 16.28 1.07 -9.53
N GLN A 33 15.07 1.27 -10.07
CA GLN A 33 14.43 2.57 -10.05
C GLN A 33 13.92 2.93 -8.66
N ARG A 34 14.14 4.20 -8.29
CA ARG A 34 13.67 4.75 -7.01
C ARG A 34 12.20 4.50 -6.75
N TYR A 35 11.34 4.58 -7.77
CA TYR A 35 9.90 4.41 -7.58
C TYR A 35 9.55 2.98 -7.13
N TRP A 36 10.21 1.97 -7.71
CA TRP A 36 10.10 0.58 -7.25
C TRP A 36 10.51 0.43 -5.78
N HIS A 37 11.65 1.04 -5.42
CA HIS A 37 12.13 1.04 -4.04
C HIS A 37 11.16 1.70 -3.07
N LEU A 38 10.46 2.75 -3.46
CA LEU A 38 9.47 3.41 -2.61
C LEU A 38 8.19 2.59 -2.43
N LEU A 39 7.73 1.87 -3.47
CA LEU A 39 6.57 0.97 -3.37
C LEU A 39 6.83 -0.21 -2.41
N LEU A 40 8.07 -0.66 -2.33
CA LEU A 40 8.47 -1.79 -1.50
C LEU A 40 9.21 -1.39 -0.23
N HIS A 41 9.38 -0.10 0.05
CA HIS A 41 10.15 0.42 1.19
C HIS A 41 11.57 -0.17 1.29
N TYR A 42 12.25 -0.34 0.14
CA TYR A 42 13.66 -0.74 0.12
C TYR A 42 14.56 0.40 0.62
N ARG A 43 15.45 0.05 1.55
CA ARG A 43 16.55 0.89 2.02
C ARG A 43 17.87 0.27 1.58
N GLN A 44 18.85 1.13 1.27
CA GLN A 44 20.18 0.66 0.92
C GLN A 44 20.91 0.21 2.19
N ASP A 45 21.48 -0.99 2.15
CA ASP A 45 22.25 -1.52 3.27
C ASP A 45 23.65 -0.88 3.32
N LEU A 46 24.23 -0.80 4.52
CA LEU A 46 25.58 -0.23 4.73
C LEU A 46 26.66 -0.98 3.93
N THR A 47 26.46 -2.27 3.70
CA THR A 47 27.37 -3.15 2.94
C THR A 47 27.08 -3.17 1.44
N GLY A 48 26.14 -2.36 0.97
CA GLY A 48 25.57 -2.45 -0.38
C GLY A 48 24.44 -3.48 -0.47
N GLY A 49 23.61 -3.34 -1.50
CA GLY A 49 22.34 -4.07 -1.62
C GLY A 49 21.15 -3.27 -1.08
N TYR A 50 19.99 -3.92 -1.05
CA TYR A 50 18.74 -3.32 -0.59
C TYR A 50 17.96 -4.31 0.27
N THR A 51 17.42 -3.81 1.37
CA THR A 51 16.51 -4.56 2.24
C THR A 51 15.24 -3.75 2.46
N SER A 52 14.08 -4.39 2.30
CA SER A 52 12.78 -3.76 2.54
C SER A 52 12.52 -3.63 4.04
N GLU A 53 11.98 -2.48 4.44
CA GLU A 53 11.49 -2.24 5.81
C GLU A 53 10.19 -2.99 6.10
N ALA A 54 9.44 -3.45 5.09
CA ALA A 54 8.29 -4.33 5.31
C ALA A 54 8.73 -5.75 5.71
N ASP A 55 8.11 -6.28 6.76
CA ASP A 55 8.44 -7.57 7.38
C ASP A 55 7.44 -8.68 7.08
N ASP A 56 6.24 -8.32 6.62
CA ASP A 56 5.18 -9.28 6.31
C ASP A 56 5.56 -10.15 5.09
N PRO A 57 5.68 -11.48 5.23
CA PRO A 57 5.97 -12.35 4.09
C PRO A 57 4.90 -12.28 3.00
N GLY A 58 3.66 -11.93 3.34
CA GLY A 58 2.56 -11.76 2.39
C GLY A 58 2.66 -10.46 1.57
N PHE A 59 3.56 -9.54 1.92
CA PHE A 59 3.79 -8.33 1.13
C PHE A 59 4.67 -8.57 -0.11
N PHE A 60 5.43 -9.68 -0.12
CA PHE A 60 6.31 -10.07 -1.22
C PHE A 60 5.71 -11.21 -2.03
N LEU A 61 5.94 -11.17 -3.34
CA LEU A 61 5.54 -12.22 -4.28
C LEU A 61 6.68 -13.19 -4.57
N ALA A 62 7.93 -12.77 -4.37
CA ALA A 62 9.11 -13.63 -4.40
C ALA A 62 9.48 -14.11 -2.99
N PRO A 63 9.95 -15.36 -2.82
CA PRO A 63 10.43 -15.87 -1.53
C PRO A 63 11.59 -15.05 -0.93
N ASN A 64 12.45 -14.48 -1.78
CA ASN A 64 13.55 -13.59 -1.40
C ASN A 64 13.24 -12.11 -1.69
N GLY A 65 11.97 -11.77 -1.91
CA GLY A 65 11.56 -10.42 -2.31
C GLY A 65 12.00 -9.34 -1.31
N LYS A 66 12.09 -9.64 -0.01
CA LYS A 66 12.55 -8.67 0.99
C LYS A 66 13.96 -8.12 0.75
N THR A 67 14.85 -8.89 0.11
CA THR A 67 16.25 -8.51 -0.10
C THR A 67 16.70 -8.55 -1.57
N ASP A 68 15.79 -8.89 -2.49
CA ASP A 68 16.06 -8.96 -3.92
C ASP A 68 14.97 -8.21 -4.70
N PRO A 69 15.18 -6.89 -4.95
CA PRO A 69 14.25 -6.08 -5.72
C PRO A 69 13.98 -6.60 -7.13
N GLN A 70 14.94 -7.30 -7.74
CA GLN A 70 14.80 -7.87 -9.08
C GLN A 70 13.91 -9.10 -9.05
N ALA A 71 14.14 -10.03 -8.11
CA ALA A 71 13.30 -11.21 -7.95
C ALA A 71 11.85 -10.83 -7.63
N GLU A 72 11.64 -9.84 -6.75
CA GLU A 72 10.30 -9.35 -6.43
C GLU A 72 9.58 -8.78 -7.66
N LEU A 73 10.29 -8.03 -8.50
CA LEU A 73 9.71 -7.44 -9.71
C LEU A 73 9.27 -8.53 -10.70
N GLU A 74 10.10 -9.54 -10.90
CA GLU A 74 9.81 -10.66 -11.80
C GLU A 74 8.66 -11.53 -11.30
N ALA A 75 8.63 -11.82 -10.00
CA ALA A 75 7.52 -12.52 -9.37
C ALA A 75 6.22 -11.70 -9.48
N THR A 76 6.30 -10.38 -9.31
CA THR A 76 5.17 -9.46 -9.49
C THR A 76 4.61 -9.53 -10.91
N LEU A 77 5.46 -9.39 -11.92
CA LEU A 77 5.04 -9.49 -13.33
C LEU A 77 4.43 -10.85 -13.65
N THR A 78 5.00 -11.94 -13.13
CA THR A 78 4.47 -13.29 -13.33
C THR A 78 3.10 -13.46 -12.68
N LYS A 79 2.94 -12.98 -11.43
CA LYS A 79 1.70 -13.14 -10.67
C LYS A 79 0.55 -12.29 -11.19
N PHE A 80 0.79 -11.22 -11.95
CA PHE A 80 -0.29 -10.49 -12.64
C PHE A 80 -1.10 -11.34 -13.63
N PHE A 81 -0.52 -12.44 -14.13
CA PHE A 81 -1.18 -13.38 -15.03
C PHE A 81 -1.92 -14.52 -14.30
N SER A 82 -1.99 -14.48 -12.98
CA SER A 82 -2.63 -15.49 -12.15
C SER A 82 -3.82 -14.92 -11.39
N ASP A 83 -4.87 -15.73 -11.24
CA ASP A 83 -6.02 -15.44 -10.38
C ASP A 83 -5.81 -15.97 -8.94
N GLU A 84 -4.66 -16.60 -8.66
CA GLU A 84 -4.34 -17.08 -7.32
C GLU A 84 -4.32 -15.92 -6.32
N PRO A 85 -4.99 -16.07 -5.16
CA PRO A 85 -5.00 -15.04 -4.14
C PRO A 85 -3.60 -14.90 -3.51
N VAL A 86 -3.13 -13.65 -3.43
CA VAL A 86 -1.84 -13.28 -2.82
C VAL A 86 -2.04 -12.30 -1.68
N GLY A 87 -1.00 -12.21 -0.84
CA GLY A 87 -0.95 -11.34 0.32
C GLY A 87 -2.08 -11.55 1.33
N ARG A 88 -2.13 -10.66 2.32
CA ARG A 88 -3.13 -10.76 3.39
C ARG A 88 -4.53 -10.38 2.93
N SER A 89 -4.63 -9.55 1.90
CA SER A 89 -5.92 -9.20 1.31
C SER A 89 -6.58 -10.38 0.59
N ARG A 90 -5.85 -11.46 0.26
CA ARG A 90 -6.35 -12.67 -0.42
C ARG A 90 -7.09 -12.33 -1.72
N GLN A 91 -6.42 -11.60 -2.59
CA GLN A 91 -6.93 -11.20 -3.90
C GLN A 91 -5.89 -11.48 -4.98
N PRO A 92 -6.28 -11.53 -6.26
CA PRO A 92 -5.32 -11.56 -7.36
C PRO A 92 -4.28 -10.43 -7.28
N ALA A 93 -3.09 -10.67 -7.80
CA ALA A 93 -1.96 -9.74 -7.62
C ALA A 93 -2.22 -8.33 -8.17
N GLN A 94 -2.98 -8.19 -9.27
CA GLN A 94 -3.34 -6.87 -9.81
C GLN A 94 -4.16 -6.03 -8.81
N CYS A 95 -4.91 -6.68 -7.92
CA CYS A 95 -5.80 -6.04 -6.94
C CYS A 95 -5.21 -5.95 -5.53
N ALA A 96 -4.36 -6.89 -5.14
CA ALA A 96 -3.61 -6.79 -3.89
C ALA A 96 -2.53 -5.69 -3.98
N PHE A 97 -1.91 -5.56 -5.16
CA PHE A 97 -0.81 -4.63 -5.43
C PHE A 97 -1.13 -3.70 -6.62
N VAL A 98 -2.17 -2.87 -6.45
CA VAL A 98 -2.66 -1.93 -7.47
C VAL A 98 -1.65 -0.87 -7.88
N ALA A 99 -0.85 -0.34 -6.95
CA ALA A 99 0.17 0.66 -7.23
C ALA A 99 1.30 0.06 -8.08
N ARG A 100 1.77 -1.15 -7.73
CA ARG A 100 2.76 -1.90 -8.51
C ARG A 100 2.22 -2.22 -9.91
N TYR A 101 0.96 -2.68 -10.00
CA TYR A 101 0.32 -2.97 -11.28
C TYR A 101 0.25 -1.74 -12.18
N HIS A 102 -0.28 -0.62 -11.67
CA HIS A 102 -0.40 0.60 -12.44
C HIS A 102 0.95 1.18 -12.87
N TRP A 103 1.95 1.12 -12.00
CA TRP A 103 3.30 1.58 -12.33
C TRP A 103 3.96 0.71 -13.39
N LEU A 104 4.04 -0.60 -13.20
CA LEU A 104 4.65 -1.53 -14.16
C LEU A 104 3.92 -1.53 -15.51
N LYS A 105 2.59 -1.40 -15.49
CA LYS A 105 1.78 -1.25 -16.70
C LYS A 105 2.19 -0.03 -17.52
N SER A 106 2.44 1.10 -16.85
CA SER A 106 2.91 2.32 -17.49
C SER A 106 4.32 2.17 -18.03
N GLU A 107 5.27 1.71 -17.21
CA GLU A 107 6.70 1.60 -17.59
C GLU A 107 6.93 0.61 -18.74
N LEU A 108 6.16 -0.48 -18.79
CA LEU A 108 6.34 -1.54 -19.81
C LEU A 108 5.36 -1.43 -20.99
N ALA A 109 4.47 -0.44 -20.97
CA ALA A 109 3.36 -0.29 -21.92
C ALA A 109 2.61 -1.62 -22.14
N ILE A 110 2.14 -2.22 -21.04
CA ILE A 110 1.52 -3.56 -21.07
C ILE A 110 0.22 -3.53 -21.90
N ASP A 111 0.11 -4.44 -22.88
CA ASP A 111 -1.05 -4.60 -23.75
C ASP A 111 -2.19 -5.28 -22.98
N ASN A 112 -3.29 -4.53 -22.79
CA ASN A 112 -4.49 -5.02 -22.11
C ASN A 112 -5.13 -6.25 -22.76
N ARG A 113 -4.86 -6.54 -24.03
CA ARG A 113 -5.38 -7.74 -24.70
C ARG A 113 -4.61 -9.00 -24.29
N ARG A 114 -3.32 -8.85 -23.97
CA ARG A 114 -2.43 -9.94 -23.56
C ARG A 114 -2.36 -10.07 -22.03
N LEU A 115 -2.58 -8.98 -21.29
CA LEU A 115 -2.82 -8.97 -19.85
C LEU A 115 -4.10 -8.16 -19.54
N PRO A 116 -5.27 -8.81 -19.59
CA PRO A 116 -6.54 -8.17 -19.24
C PRO A 116 -6.50 -7.58 -17.82
N PRO A 117 -6.89 -6.30 -17.64
CA PRO A 117 -7.05 -5.72 -16.32
C PRO A 117 -8.15 -6.43 -15.54
N GLN A 118 -7.86 -6.86 -14.32
CA GLN A 118 -8.86 -7.43 -13.43
C GLN A 118 -9.71 -6.33 -12.78
N THR A 119 -10.98 -6.64 -12.52
CA THR A 119 -11.88 -5.74 -11.79
C THR A 119 -11.62 -5.85 -10.29
N CYS A 120 -10.96 -4.85 -9.72
CA CYS A 120 -10.63 -4.82 -8.30
C CYS A 120 -11.73 -4.14 -7.47
N GLU A 121 -12.89 -4.80 -7.34
CA GLU A 121 -14.10 -4.23 -6.72
C GLU A 121 -13.86 -3.69 -5.30
N ARG A 122 -13.06 -4.40 -4.49
CA ARG A 122 -12.74 -3.98 -3.12
C ARG A 122 -11.92 -2.69 -3.09
N PHE A 123 -10.90 -2.60 -3.94
CA PHE A 123 -10.11 -1.36 -4.07
C PHE A 123 -10.96 -0.22 -4.63
N GLN A 124 -11.79 -0.47 -5.66
CA GLN A 124 -12.65 0.54 -6.25
C GLN A 124 -13.67 1.09 -5.24
N SER A 125 -14.29 0.20 -4.45
CA SER A 125 -15.22 0.59 -3.39
C SER A 125 -14.53 1.39 -2.30
N TRP A 126 -13.38 0.92 -1.82
CA TRP A 126 -12.57 1.62 -0.82
C TRP A 126 -12.14 3.01 -1.32
N PHE A 127 -11.64 3.12 -2.55
CA PHE A 127 -11.22 4.39 -3.12
C PHE A 127 -12.40 5.36 -3.36
N ALA A 128 -13.55 4.84 -3.78
CA ALA A 128 -14.76 5.62 -3.98
C ALA A 128 -15.32 6.16 -2.65
N GLU A 129 -15.28 5.36 -1.59
CA GLU A 129 -15.68 5.78 -0.24
C GLU A 129 -14.81 6.93 0.30
N MET A 130 -13.50 6.89 0.01
CA MET A 130 -12.58 7.97 0.35
C MET A 130 -12.85 9.28 -0.42
N ASN A 131 -13.47 9.19 -1.61
CA ASN A 131 -13.82 10.30 -2.51
C ASN A 131 -12.82 11.49 -2.49
N PRO A 132 -11.52 11.24 -2.76
CA PRO A 132 -10.46 12.17 -2.35
C PRO A 132 -10.41 13.44 -3.20
N GLN A 133 -10.21 14.59 -2.54
CA GLN A 133 -9.97 15.89 -3.17
C GLN A 133 -8.62 16.49 -2.79
N SER A 134 -8.23 16.39 -1.53
CA SER A 134 -6.92 16.84 -1.03
C SER A 134 -6.43 15.98 0.11
N ILE A 135 -5.15 16.11 0.41
CA ILE A 135 -4.50 15.46 1.55
C ILE A 135 -3.99 16.54 2.49
N THR A 136 -4.29 16.38 3.77
CA THR A 136 -3.83 17.27 4.83
C THR A 136 -2.94 16.49 5.79
N LEU A 137 -1.73 16.97 6.01
CA LEU A 137 -0.83 16.46 7.05
C LEU A 137 -1.33 16.97 8.40
N ILE A 138 -1.55 16.05 9.33
CA ILE A 138 -1.96 16.35 10.70
C ILE A 138 -0.83 15.99 11.64
N PHE A 139 -0.45 16.91 12.51
CA PHE A 139 0.48 16.68 13.60
C PHE A 139 -0.20 16.98 14.95
N ALA A 140 -0.34 15.95 15.78
CA ALA A 140 -0.78 16.08 17.16
C ALA A 140 0.46 16.20 18.07
N SER A 141 0.52 17.27 18.87
CA SER A 141 1.67 17.55 19.73
C SER A 141 1.94 16.43 20.75
N ALA A 142 3.15 16.36 21.29
CA ALA A 142 3.54 15.37 22.30
C ALA A 142 2.69 15.47 23.57
N PHE A 143 2.38 14.34 24.22
CA PHE A 143 1.93 14.37 25.61
C PHE A 143 2.51 13.25 26.46
N MET A 144 3.19 13.72 27.51
CA MET A 144 4.12 12.97 28.33
C MET A 144 3.41 11.99 29.27
N ASN A 145 2.11 12.19 29.51
CA ASN A 145 1.33 11.33 30.40
C ASN A 145 0.93 9.99 29.75
N ASN A 146 1.22 9.79 28.46
CA ASN A 146 0.99 8.54 27.76
C ASN A 146 2.26 8.16 26.96
N PRO A 147 3.00 7.10 27.35
CA PRO A 147 4.24 6.68 26.68
C PRO A 147 4.08 6.42 25.18
N SER A 148 2.92 5.87 24.77
CA SER A 148 2.60 5.60 23.35
C SER A 148 2.44 6.86 22.50
N SER A 149 2.42 8.02 23.16
CA SER A 149 1.95 9.28 22.62
C SER A 149 2.90 10.45 23.01
N MET A 150 4.04 10.11 23.64
CA MET A 150 5.03 11.04 24.20
C MET A 150 5.80 11.82 23.13
N PHE A 151 5.89 11.31 21.90
CA PHE A 151 6.61 11.97 20.80
C PHE A 151 5.69 12.69 19.80
N GLY A 152 4.39 12.73 20.09
CA GLY A 152 3.37 13.22 19.16
C GLY A 152 3.06 12.20 18.07
N HIS A 153 2.05 12.51 17.27
CA HIS A 153 1.58 11.64 16.20
C HIS A 153 1.42 12.41 14.91
N THR A 154 1.90 11.81 13.82
CA THR A 154 1.71 12.34 12.47
C THR A 154 0.84 11.39 11.67
N PHE A 155 -0.20 11.91 11.04
CA PHE A 155 -1.05 11.14 10.15
C PHE A 155 -1.55 12.02 9.00
N LEU A 156 -2.03 11.38 7.95
CA LEU A 156 -2.63 12.08 6.81
C LEU A 156 -4.13 12.02 6.93
N ARG A 157 -4.83 13.13 6.69
CA ARG A 157 -6.27 13.16 6.48
C ARG A 157 -6.56 13.24 4.99
N ILE A 158 -7.50 12.42 4.53
CA ILE A 158 -8.03 12.42 3.17
C ILE A 158 -9.28 13.30 3.18
N ASP A 159 -9.16 14.51 2.64
CA ASP A 159 -10.28 15.43 2.55
C ASP A 159 -11.15 15.08 1.34
N GLN A 160 -12.44 14.87 1.58
CA GLN A 160 -13.36 14.41 0.53
C GLN A 160 -13.81 15.56 -0.38
N LYS A 161 -14.23 15.23 -1.61
CA LYS A 161 -14.88 16.22 -2.50
C LYS A 161 -16.17 16.74 -1.89
N GLY A 162 -16.34 18.06 -1.90
CA GLY A 162 -17.51 18.72 -1.32
C GLY A 162 -17.56 18.73 0.22
N GLN A 163 -16.49 18.28 0.89
CA GLN A 163 -16.38 18.37 2.34
C GLN A 163 -16.35 19.82 2.80
N THR A 164 -17.03 20.09 3.92
CA THR A 164 -17.04 21.38 4.61
C THR A 164 -16.39 21.23 5.98
N GLU A 165 -16.15 22.35 6.65
CA GLU A 165 -15.66 22.36 8.03
C GLU A 165 -16.54 21.55 8.99
N GLN A 166 -17.86 21.57 8.79
CA GLN A 166 -18.81 20.83 9.63
C GLN A 166 -18.76 19.32 9.38
N THR A 167 -18.39 18.88 8.18
CA THR A 167 -18.29 17.45 7.82
C THR A 167 -16.86 16.93 7.85
N ARG A 168 -15.90 17.73 8.34
CA ARG A 168 -14.47 17.38 8.47
C ARG A 168 -14.26 16.06 9.22
N LEU A 169 -15.03 15.81 10.27
CA LEU A 169 -14.93 14.59 11.10
C LEU A 169 -15.28 13.30 10.35
N LEU A 170 -15.97 13.39 9.21
CA LEU A 170 -16.31 12.26 8.34
C LEU A 170 -15.16 11.89 7.38
N ALA A 171 -14.07 12.66 7.35
CA ALA A 171 -12.87 12.29 6.59
C ALA A 171 -12.31 10.96 7.08
N TYR A 172 -11.51 10.32 6.23
CA TYR A 172 -10.67 9.20 6.61
C TYR A 172 -9.24 9.66 6.83
N THR A 173 -8.48 8.92 7.62
CA THR A 173 -7.05 9.14 7.85
C THR A 173 -6.23 7.97 7.35
N ILE A 174 -4.96 8.20 7.05
CA ILE A 174 -3.92 7.17 6.93
C ILE A 174 -2.96 7.41 8.08
N HIS A 175 -2.80 6.41 8.93
CA HIS A 175 -1.87 6.48 10.06
C HIS A 175 -1.08 5.18 10.18
N TYR A 176 0.08 5.29 10.81
CA TYR A 176 0.93 4.17 11.17
C TYR A 176 0.96 4.05 12.70
N ALA A 177 0.67 2.87 13.22
CA ALA A 177 0.66 2.61 14.66
C ALA A 177 1.11 1.19 14.97
N ALA A 178 1.77 1.02 16.12
CA ALA A 178 2.13 -0.27 16.67
C ALA A 178 0.90 -0.96 17.28
N GLU A 179 0.74 -2.25 17.02
CA GLU A 179 -0.24 -3.11 17.67
C GLU A 179 0.31 -3.59 19.02
N VAL A 180 -0.29 -3.12 20.11
CA VAL A 180 0.11 -3.49 21.46
C VAL A 180 -0.51 -4.84 21.83
N THR A 181 0.34 -5.85 22.01
CA THR A 181 -0.07 -7.25 22.27
C THR A 181 0.07 -7.67 23.74
N THR A 182 0.43 -6.74 24.64
CA THR A 182 0.66 -7.02 26.06
C THR A 182 0.10 -5.93 26.96
N GLU A 183 -0.44 -6.34 28.10
CA GLU A 183 -0.88 -5.44 29.18
C GLU A 183 0.22 -5.26 30.25
N ASN A 184 1.32 -6.01 30.18
CA ASN A 184 2.40 -5.92 31.14
C ASN A 184 3.30 -4.72 30.83
N GLU A 185 3.37 -3.76 31.75
CA GLU A 185 4.11 -2.50 31.57
C GLU A 185 5.62 -2.68 31.36
N PHE A 186 6.23 -3.70 31.99
CA PHE A 186 7.65 -4.00 31.81
C PHE A 186 7.92 -4.62 30.44
N ALA A 187 7.07 -5.57 30.01
CA ALA A 187 7.14 -6.14 28.67
C ALA A 187 6.90 -5.05 27.61
N PHE A 188 5.95 -4.15 27.84
CA PHE A 188 5.68 -3.00 26.97
C PHE A 188 6.91 -2.12 26.80
N ALA A 189 7.62 -1.78 27.89
CA ALA A 189 8.84 -0.96 27.82
C ALA A 189 9.95 -1.65 27.00
N ILE A 190 10.16 -2.95 27.21
CA ILE A 190 11.18 -3.72 26.46
C ILE A 190 10.80 -3.81 24.99
N LEU A 191 9.58 -4.26 24.68
CA LEU A 191 9.12 -4.41 23.29
C LEU A 191 9.10 -3.06 22.57
N GLY A 192 8.74 -1.97 23.26
CA GLY A 192 8.75 -0.62 22.69
C GLY A 192 10.15 -0.12 22.32
N VAL A 193 11.19 -0.47 23.09
CA VAL A 193 12.57 -0.02 22.82
C VAL A 193 13.26 -0.89 21.76
N PHE A 194 12.94 -2.19 21.72
CA PHE A 194 13.65 -3.16 20.89
C PHE A 194 12.90 -3.60 19.62
N GLY A 195 11.80 -2.92 19.24
CA GLY A 195 11.05 -3.25 18.01
C GLY A 195 10.22 -4.54 18.12
N GLY A 196 9.66 -4.80 19.30
CA GLY A 196 8.88 -6.01 19.56
C GLY A 196 7.40 -5.93 19.17
N PHE A 197 6.94 -4.78 18.67
CA PHE A 197 5.56 -4.56 18.24
C PHE A 197 5.48 -4.36 16.75
N LYS A 198 4.55 -5.06 16.12
CA LYS A 198 4.24 -4.89 14.70
C LYS A 198 3.51 -3.57 14.48
N GLY A 199 4.07 -2.74 13.61
CA GLY A 199 3.43 -1.53 13.11
C GLY A 199 2.65 -1.79 11.84
N TYR A 200 1.49 -1.13 11.71
CA TYR A 200 0.61 -1.25 10.56
C TYR A 200 0.18 0.12 10.06
N PHE A 201 0.10 0.25 8.73
CA PHE A 201 -0.66 1.33 8.12
C PHE A 201 -2.14 0.96 8.12
N SER A 202 -3.00 1.88 8.54
CA SER A 202 -4.44 1.67 8.50
C SER A 202 -5.20 2.93 8.13
N THR A 203 -6.37 2.70 7.53
CA THR A 203 -7.32 3.78 7.21
C THR A 203 -8.50 3.75 8.15
N ILE A 204 -8.66 4.81 8.94
CA ILE A 204 -9.73 4.90 9.94
C ILE A 204 -10.45 6.25 9.85
N PRO A 205 -11.72 6.32 10.27
CA PRO A 205 -12.45 7.59 10.33
C PRO A 205 -11.77 8.63 11.23
N TYR A 206 -11.74 9.89 10.79
CA TYR A 206 -11.07 10.98 11.48
C TYR A 206 -11.69 11.30 12.85
N TYR A 207 -13.01 11.15 13.00
CA TYR A 207 -13.67 11.37 14.30
C TYR A 207 -13.10 10.49 15.42
N ILE A 208 -12.65 9.26 15.11
CA ILE A 208 -12.02 8.37 16.10
C ILE A 208 -10.71 8.99 16.60
N LYS A 209 -9.88 9.53 15.70
CA LYS A 209 -8.64 10.22 16.06
C LYS A 209 -8.87 11.53 16.80
N VAL A 210 -9.92 12.27 16.47
CA VAL A 210 -10.26 13.51 17.19
C VAL A 210 -10.70 13.19 18.63
N LEU A 211 -11.52 12.15 18.83
CA LEU A 211 -11.87 11.70 20.18
C LEU A 211 -10.61 11.31 20.97
N GLU A 212 -9.72 10.52 20.37
CA GLU A 212 -8.43 10.11 20.97
C GLU A 212 -7.57 11.33 21.37
N TYR A 213 -7.29 12.26 20.45
CA TYR A 213 -6.27 13.29 20.68
C TYR A 213 -6.80 14.59 21.30
N ARG A 214 -8.02 15.01 20.95
CA ARG A 214 -8.60 16.25 21.48
C ARG A 214 -9.37 15.99 22.78
N ASP A 215 -10.19 14.95 22.82
CA ASP A 215 -11.13 14.78 23.93
C ASP A 215 -10.54 13.93 25.07
N PHE A 216 -9.61 12.99 24.78
CA PHE A 216 -8.90 12.24 25.82
C PHE A 216 -7.52 12.82 26.17
N GLU A 217 -6.75 13.33 25.21
CA GLU A 217 -5.38 13.81 25.46
C GLU A 217 -5.23 15.35 25.51
N ASN A 218 -6.27 16.12 25.13
CA ASN A 218 -6.34 17.59 25.16
C ASN A 218 -5.14 18.31 24.50
N ARG A 219 -4.81 17.91 23.26
CA ARG A 219 -3.63 18.38 22.52
C ARG A 219 -3.94 19.42 21.43
N ASP A 220 -2.95 20.24 21.13
CA ASP A 220 -2.94 21.07 19.93
C ASP A 220 -2.78 20.20 18.67
N ILE A 221 -3.62 20.46 17.67
CA ILE A 221 -3.60 19.78 16.38
C ILE A 221 -3.20 20.79 15.30
N TRP A 222 -2.12 20.50 14.60
CA TRP A 222 -1.62 21.29 13.48
C TRP A 222 -2.03 20.64 12.17
N GLU A 223 -2.61 21.43 11.26
CA GLU A 223 -3.06 20.96 9.95
C GLU A 223 -2.30 21.69 8.83
N TYR A 224 -1.70 20.92 7.92
CA TYR A 224 -1.00 21.45 6.76
C TYR A 224 -1.48 20.78 5.48
N ARG A 225 -2.25 21.51 4.66
CA ARG A 225 -2.77 20.99 3.39
C ARG A 225 -1.65 20.85 2.37
N LEU A 226 -1.45 19.64 1.86
CA LEU A 226 -0.41 19.34 0.88
C LEU A 226 -0.83 19.81 -0.52
N ASN A 227 0.13 20.33 -1.28
CA ASN A 227 -0.06 20.73 -2.67
C ASN A 227 0.17 19.54 -3.61
N LEU A 228 -0.75 18.56 -3.58
CA LEU A 228 -0.72 17.37 -4.44
C LEU A 228 -1.74 17.50 -5.59
N SER A 229 -1.34 17.06 -6.78
CA SER A 229 -2.26 16.87 -7.91
C SER A 229 -3.17 15.66 -7.68
N ALA A 230 -4.30 15.59 -8.40
CA ALA A 230 -5.23 14.46 -8.33
C ALA A 230 -4.55 13.12 -8.66
N GLU A 231 -3.59 13.13 -9.59
CA GLU A 231 -2.82 11.94 -9.94
C GLU A 231 -1.90 11.49 -8.79
N GLN A 232 -1.20 12.42 -8.15
CA GLN A 232 -0.36 12.11 -6.99
C GLN A 232 -1.17 11.58 -5.82
N ILE A 233 -2.36 12.14 -5.58
CA ILE A 233 -3.29 11.64 -4.56
C ILE A 233 -3.72 10.21 -4.88
N THR A 234 -4.08 9.95 -6.15
CA THR A 234 -4.47 8.61 -6.58
C THR A 234 -3.34 7.59 -6.39
N ARG A 235 -2.11 7.94 -6.78
CA ARG A 235 -0.92 7.10 -6.57
C ARG A 235 -0.64 6.83 -5.08
N MET A 236 -0.77 7.85 -4.24
CA MET A 236 -0.59 7.72 -2.79
C MET A 236 -1.62 6.75 -2.19
N LEU A 237 -2.89 6.84 -2.61
CA LEU A 237 -3.95 5.97 -2.09
C LEU A 237 -3.86 4.54 -2.63
N MET A 238 -3.43 4.35 -3.88
CA MET A 238 -3.06 3.03 -4.40
C MET A 238 -1.97 2.40 -3.53
N HIS A 239 -0.94 3.16 -3.15
CA HIS A 239 0.12 2.66 -2.28
C HIS A 239 -0.38 2.36 -0.86
N ALA A 240 -1.19 3.26 -0.28
CA ALA A 240 -1.79 3.05 1.04
C ALA A 240 -2.64 1.77 1.10
N TRP A 241 -3.33 1.42 0.01
CA TRP A 241 -4.03 0.15 -0.12
C TRP A 241 -3.08 -1.06 -0.06
N GLU A 242 -1.96 -1.01 -0.77
CA GLU A 242 -0.97 -2.11 -0.75
C GLU A 242 -0.38 -2.32 0.65
N LEU A 243 -0.09 -1.23 1.36
CA LEU A 243 0.48 -1.26 2.71
C LEU A 243 -0.45 -1.92 3.74
N GLY A 244 -1.75 -2.03 3.47
CA GLY A 244 -2.65 -2.87 4.25
C GLY A 244 -2.31 -4.37 4.22
N ASN A 245 -1.43 -4.80 3.32
CA ASN A 245 -0.89 -6.17 3.27
C ASN A 245 0.44 -6.33 4.02
N ALA A 246 0.94 -5.29 4.69
CA ALA A 246 2.24 -5.29 5.35
C ALA A 246 2.16 -4.96 6.84
N TYR A 247 3.16 -5.45 7.58
CA TYR A 247 3.56 -4.95 8.89
C TYR A 247 5.06 -4.67 8.87
N PHE A 248 5.50 -3.90 9.86
CA PHE A 248 6.87 -3.41 10.03
C PHE A 248 7.26 -3.60 11.50
N ASP A 249 8.42 -4.18 11.83
CA ASP A 249 8.90 -4.36 13.23
C ASP A 249 10.40 -4.05 13.45
#